data_AF-A0AAW1IT33-F1
#
_entry.id   AF-A0AAW1IT33-F1
#
_cell.length_a   1.000
_cell.length_b   1.000
_cell.length_c   1.000
_cell.angle_alpha   90.00
_cell.angle_beta   90.00
_cell.angle_gamma   90.00
#
_symmetry.space_group_name_H-M   'P 1'
#
loop_
_entity.id
_entity.type
_entity.pdbx_description
1 polymer ?
#
loop_
_entity_poly.entity_id
_entity_poly.type
_entity_poly.pdbx_seq_one_letter_code
_entity_poly.pdbx_strand_id
1 'polypeptide(L)'
;MEGESNDLEKPNLHIEIEESRVELEVDNVTVDAGQLTEYRYENRIVCGQCSTVLLFGENVNNDGKCLNCERQENIVNERKRSRESLDKQAAKMLKLSNQKFSEVQVGTTVRVPIPDVDRARGSPRNVLAVVSDVNFKFF
;
A
#
# COMPACT_ATOMS: atom_id res chain seq x y z
N MET A 1 23.18 -40.98 13.96
CA MET A 1 21.89 -41.65 14.05
C MET A 1 20.89 -40.65 14.64
N GLU A 2 19.96 -39.98 13.94
CA GLU A 2 19.60 -39.76 12.51
C GLU A 2 19.04 -38.32 12.41
N GLY A 3 18.94 -37.62 11.27
CA GLY A 3 19.38 -37.95 9.91
C GLY A 3 18.99 -36.86 8.88
N GLU A 4 19.77 -36.80 7.80
CA GLU A 4 19.39 -36.46 6.40
C GLU A 4 18.59 -35.18 6.09
N SER A 5 19.33 -34.16 5.65
CA SER A 5 18.87 -33.02 4.83
C SER A 5 18.75 -33.42 3.35
N ASN A 6 17.59 -33.19 2.74
CA ASN A 6 17.36 -33.43 1.31
C ASN A 6 17.15 -32.10 0.56
N ASP A 7 18.24 -31.54 0.04
CA ASP A 7 18.19 -30.47 -0.96
C ASP A 7 17.88 -31.09 -2.34
N LEU A 8 16.81 -30.63 -2.98
CA LEU A 8 16.33 -31.23 -4.23
C LEU A 8 17.07 -30.62 -5.44
N GLU A 9 18.27 -31.13 -5.74
CA GLU A 9 18.97 -30.82 -6.98
C GLU A 9 18.11 -31.15 -8.21
N LYS A 10 18.06 -30.21 -9.18
CA LYS A 10 17.46 -30.45 -10.50
C LYS A 10 18.56 -30.43 -11.56
N PRO A 11 18.53 -31.36 -12.54
CA PRO A 11 19.66 -31.58 -13.43
C PRO A 11 19.88 -30.42 -14.40
N ASN A 12 21.15 -30.07 -14.62
CA ASN A 12 21.59 -29.23 -15.73
C ASN A 12 21.35 -29.98 -17.05
N LEU A 13 20.47 -29.45 -17.91
CA LEU A 13 20.35 -29.92 -19.28
C LEU A 13 21.18 -29.01 -20.19
N HIS A 14 22.37 -29.48 -20.55
CA HIS A 14 23.22 -28.86 -21.55
C HIS A 14 22.50 -28.89 -22.91
N ILE A 15 22.32 -27.74 -23.56
CA ILE A 15 21.88 -27.66 -24.95
C ILE A 15 23.04 -27.03 -25.72
N GLU A 16 23.74 -27.86 -26.49
CA GLU A 16 24.73 -27.40 -27.46
C GLU A 16 23.99 -26.78 -28.64
N ILE A 17 24.29 -25.51 -28.95
CA ILE A 17 23.75 -24.82 -30.13
C ILE A 17 24.87 -24.76 -31.15
N GLU A 18 24.76 -25.53 -32.23
CA GLU A 18 25.69 -25.45 -33.36
C GLU A 18 25.55 -24.10 -34.07
N GLU A 19 26.65 -23.34 -34.16
CA GLU A 19 26.71 -22.08 -34.91
C GLU A 19 26.62 -22.35 -36.43
N SER A 20 25.41 -22.36 -36.96
CA SER A 20 25.16 -22.40 -38.40
C SER A 20 25.32 -21.00 -39.02
N ARG A 21 26.56 -20.66 -39.39
CA ARG A 21 26.91 -19.42 -40.10
C ARG A 21 26.35 -19.45 -41.54
N VAL A 22 25.20 -18.83 -41.76
CA VAL A 22 24.69 -18.54 -43.11
C VAL A 22 25.30 -17.24 -43.60
N GLU A 23 26.23 -17.35 -44.54
CA GLU A 23 26.71 -16.20 -45.31
C GLU A 23 25.68 -15.85 -46.40
N LEU A 24 25.28 -14.58 -46.46
CA LEU A 24 24.48 -14.04 -47.56
C LEU A 24 25.31 -12.98 -48.29
N GLU A 25 25.50 -13.21 -49.58
CA GLU A 25 26.29 -12.36 -50.46
C GLU A 25 25.60 -10.99 -50.65
N VAL A 26 26.39 -9.91 -50.59
CA VAL A 26 25.88 -8.54 -50.74
C VAL A 26 26.03 -8.09 -52.19
N ASP A 27 24.98 -8.33 -52.98
CA ASP A 27 24.87 -7.75 -54.31
C ASP A 27 24.65 -6.23 -54.23
N ASN A 28 25.66 -5.47 -54.64
CA ASN A 28 25.64 -4.01 -54.63
C ASN A 28 24.74 -3.45 -55.75
N VAL A 29 23.43 -3.43 -55.52
CA VAL A 29 22.49 -2.67 -56.34
C VAL A 29 22.46 -1.23 -55.83
N THR A 30 22.89 -0.29 -56.68
CA THR A 30 22.73 1.15 -56.43
C THR A 30 21.25 1.52 -56.54
N VAL A 31 20.70 2.17 -55.51
CA VAL A 31 19.29 2.60 -55.49
C VAL A 31 19.22 4.10 -55.23
N ASP A 32 18.49 4.80 -56.09
CA ASP A 32 18.43 6.27 -56.10
C ASP A 32 17.82 6.87 -54.83
N ALA A 33 18.26 8.09 -54.50
CA ALA A 33 17.83 8.83 -53.32
C ALA A 33 16.37 9.31 -53.45
N GLY A 34 15.40 8.44 -53.14
CA GLY A 34 13.99 8.84 -53.21
C GLY A 34 12.94 7.77 -52.96
N GLN A 35 12.98 7.01 -51.85
CA GLN A 35 11.79 6.29 -51.38
C GLN A 35 11.70 6.17 -49.85
N LEU A 36 10.46 6.26 -49.37
CA LEU A 36 10.05 6.71 -48.05
C LEU A 36 10.51 5.88 -46.84
N THR A 37 10.61 6.57 -45.71
CA THR A 37 10.75 6.01 -44.36
C THR A 37 9.52 5.20 -43.93
N GLU A 38 9.50 3.87 -44.11
CA GLU A 38 8.31 3.09 -43.80
C GLU A 38 8.56 1.68 -43.22
N TYR A 39 9.39 1.56 -42.18
CA TYR A 39 9.47 0.36 -41.34
C TYR A 39 9.50 0.70 -39.84
N ARG A 40 8.31 0.81 -39.23
CA ARG A 40 8.11 0.93 -37.77
C ARG A 40 6.86 0.16 -37.32
N TYR A 41 6.92 -1.18 -37.41
CA TYR A 41 5.77 -2.03 -37.06
C TYR A 41 5.62 -2.23 -35.54
N GLU A 42 5.07 -1.20 -34.90
CA GLU A 42 4.03 -1.25 -33.86
C GLU A 42 4.10 -2.30 -32.73
N ASN A 43 5.21 -2.33 -32.02
CA ASN A 43 5.27 -2.90 -30.67
C ASN A 43 4.75 -1.87 -29.63
N ARG A 44 3.44 -1.89 -29.32
CA ARG A 44 2.77 -1.05 -28.31
C ARG A 44 1.87 -1.87 -27.38
N ILE A 45 1.89 -1.61 -26.07
CA ILE A 45 1.03 -2.30 -25.07
C ILE A 45 -0.02 -1.32 -24.55
N VAL A 46 -1.26 -1.76 -24.34
CA VAL A 46 -2.35 -0.94 -23.80
C VAL A 46 -2.65 -1.35 -22.36
N CYS A 47 -2.66 -0.40 -21.43
CA CYS A 47 -3.09 -0.65 -20.05
C CYS A 47 -4.59 -1.01 -20.01
N GLY A 48 -4.92 -2.19 -19.47
CA GLY A 48 -6.30 -2.69 -19.40
C GLY A 48 -7.26 -1.89 -18.51
N GLN A 49 -6.77 -0.90 -17.75
CA GLN A 49 -7.55 -0.13 -16.78
C GLN A 49 -7.77 1.34 -17.18
N CYS A 50 -6.84 1.97 -17.89
CA CYS A 50 -6.92 3.38 -18.30
C CYS A 50 -6.71 3.62 -19.80
N SER A 51 -6.56 2.55 -20.59
CA SER A 51 -6.29 2.60 -22.04
C SER A 51 -5.04 3.39 -22.44
N THR A 52 -4.15 3.72 -21.51
CA THR A 52 -2.86 4.35 -21.82
C THR A 52 -2.02 3.41 -22.67
N VAL A 53 -1.54 3.93 -23.80
CA VAL A 53 -0.62 3.25 -24.71
C VAL A 53 0.81 3.43 -24.19
N LEU A 54 1.53 2.32 -24.04
CA LEU A 54 2.88 2.24 -23.51
C LEU A 54 3.84 1.71 -24.58
N LEU A 55 5.09 2.16 -24.49
CA LEU A 55 6.19 1.70 -25.33
C LEU A 55 6.64 0.30 -24.88
N PHE A 56 6.98 -0.58 -25.82
CA PHE A 56 7.60 -1.86 -25.47
C PHE A 56 8.92 -1.61 -24.71
N GLY A 57 9.06 -2.29 -23.57
CA GLY A 57 10.15 -2.09 -22.62
C GLY A 57 9.76 -1.33 -21.35
N GLU A 58 8.60 -0.63 -21.32
CA GLU A 58 8.13 0.07 -20.12
C GLU A 58 6.96 -0.62 -19.40
N ASN A 59 7.29 -1.26 -18.28
CA ASN A 59 6.50 -1.35 -17.04
C ASN A 59 4.97 -1.54 -17.18
N VAL A 60 4.59 -2.67 -17.77
CA VAL A 60 3.28 -3.30 -17.54
C VAL A 60 3.49 -4.45 -16.57
N ASN A 61 2.75 -4.45 -15.47
CA ASN A 61 2.81 -5.54 -14.50
C ASN A 61 2.12 -6.79 -15.06
N ASN A 62 2.36 -7.95 -14.45
CA ASN A 62 1.76 -9.24 -14.87
C ASN A 62 0.22 -9.19 -15.00
N ASP A 63 -0.44 -8.28 -14.28
CA ASP A 63 -1.90 -8.06 -14.31
C ASP A 63 -2.38 -7.14 -15.47
N GLY A 64 -1.54 -6.77 -16.43
CA GLY A 64 -1.90 -5.92 -17.57
C GLY A 64 -2.15 -4.43 -17.22
N LYS A 65 -1.72 -4.00 -16.03
CA LYS A 65 -1.84 -2.63 -15.52
C LYS A 65 -0.53 -1.86 -15.67
N CYS A 66 -0.63 -0.57 -15.98
CA CYS A 66 0.52 0.34 -15.90
C CYS A 66 0.84 0.70 -14.44
N LEU A 67 2.08 1.15 -14.19
CA LEU A 67 2.55 1.59 -12.86
C LEU A 67 1.63 2.60 -12.16
N ASN A 68 1.00 3.51 -12.92
CA ASN A 68 0.12 4.53 -12.34
C ASN A 68 -1.19 3.91 -11.82
N CYS A 69 -1.73 2.93 -12.54
CA CYS A 69 -2.94 2.20 -12.16
C CYS A 69 -2.70 1.30 -10.94
N GLU A 70 -1.59 0.54 -10.94
CA GLU A 70 -1.18 -0.26 -9.78
C GLU A 70 -0.93 0.63 -8.55
N ARG A 71 -0.17 1.72 -8.70
CA ARG A 71 0.09 2.67 -7.61
C ARG A 71 -1.21 3.22 -7.04
N GLN A 72 -2.18 3.58 -7.89
CA GLN A 72 -3.47 4.10 -7.47
C GLN A 72 -4.29 3.05 -6.70
N GLU A 73 -4.28 1.80 -7.16
CA GLU A 73 -4.93 0.68 -6.46
C GLU A 73 -4.30 0.41 -5.10
N ASN A 74 -2.97 0.40 -5.01
CA ASN A 74 -2.23 0.27 -3.75
C ASN A 74 -2.56 1.42 -2.79
N ILE A 75 -2.60 2.67 -3.27
CA ILE A 75 -3.02 3.83 -2.45
C ILE A 75 -4.46 3.68 -1.95
N VAL A 76 -5.39 3.21 -2.77
CA VAL A 76 -6.80 2.99 -2.36
C VAL A 76 -6.91 1.86 -1.33
N ASN A 77 -6.18 0.76 -1.53
CA ASN A 77 -6.13 -0.37 -0.62
C ASN A 77 -5.55 0.03 0.75
N GLU A 78 -4.42 0.75 0.78
CA GLU A 78 -3.82 1.22 2.03
C GLU A 78 -4.69 2.27 2.74
N ARG A 79 -5.38 3.14 2.00
CA ARG A 79 -6.39 4.06 2.59
C ARG A 79 -7.55 3.29 3.22
N LYS A 80 -8.02 2.21 2.60
CA LYS A 80 -9.06 1.32 3.16
C LYS A 80 -8.56 0.63 4.44
N ARG A 81 -7.37 0.01 4.39
CA ARG A 81 -6.71 -0.64 5.55
C ARG A 81 -6.51 0.33 6.71
N SER A 82 -6.10 1.57 6.42
CA SER A 82 -5.93 2.65 7.39
C SER A 82 -7.24 3.08 8.06
N ARG A 83 -8.35 3.13 7.31
CA ARG A 83 -9.67 3.39 7.90
C ARG A 83 -10.08 2.25 8.84
N GLU A 84 -9.99 1.01 8.38
CA GLU A 84 -10.35 -0.16 9.19
C GLU A 84 -9.50 -0.31 10.46
N SER A 85 -8.21 0.10 10.43
CA SER A 85 -7.35 0.05 11.61
C SER A 85 -7.71 1.15 12.62
N LEU A 86 -8.04 2.36 12.15
CA LEU A 86 -8.56 3.44 12.98
C LEU A 86 -9.91 3.09 13.62
N ASP A 87 -10.85 2.49 12.87
CA ASP A 87 -12.14 2.04 13.39
C ASP A 87 -11.95 0.98 14.49
N LYS A 88 -11.06 -0.01 14.26
CA LYS A 88 -10.67 -1.02 15.26
C LYS A 88 -10.00 -0.38 16.48
N GLN A 89 -9.23 0.70 16.32
CA GLN A 89 -8.60 1.42 17.42
C GLN A 89 -9.61 2.23 18.23
N ALA A 90 -10.53 2.95 17.57
CA ALA A 90 -11.62 3.67 18.21
C ALA A 90 -12.52 2.73 19.04
N ALA A 91 -12.91 1.57 18.48
CA ALA A 91 -13.67 0.55 19.20
C ALA A 91 -12.92 0.00 20.43
N LYS A 92 -11.59 -0.21 20.33
CA LYS A 92 -10.75 -0.59 21.48
C LYS A 92 -10.70 0.51 22.54
N MET A 93 -10.52 1.77 22.14
CA MET A 93 -10.47 2.92 23.04
C MET A 93 -11.80 3.10 23.79
N LEU A 94 -12.94 2.99 23.10
CA LEU A 94 -14.27 3.06 23.71
C LEU A 94 -14.47 1.93 24.72
N LYS A 95 -14.14 0.68 24.35
CA LYS A 95 -14.23 -0.47 25.28
C LYS A 95 -13.35 -0.29 26.52
N LEU A 96 -12.11 0.16 26.35
CA LEU A 96 -11.19 0.44 27.46
C LEU A 96 -11.66 1.59 28.35
N SER A 97 -12.24 2.65 27.75
CA SER A 97 -12.81 3.77 28.49
C SER A 97 -13.98 3.31 29.37
N ASN A 98 -14.95 2.60 28.78
CA ASN A 98 -16.14 2.12 29.49
C ASN A 98 -15.81 1.04 30.54
N GLN A 99 -14.71 0.28 30.35
CA GLN A 99 -14.21 -0.65 31.36
C GLN A 99 -13.51 0.07 32.53
N LYS A 100 -12.80 1.17 32.26
CA LYS A 100 -12.04 1.92 33.26
C LYS A 100 -12.92 2.89 34.06
N PHE A 101 -13.94 3.45 33.43
CA PHE A 101 -14.85 4.43 34.00
C PHE A 101 -16.27 3.86 33.96
N SER A 102 -16.78 3.43 35.11
CA SER A 102 -18.18 3.03 35.26
C SER A 102 -19.12 4.20 35.02
N GLU A 103 -20.32 3.92 34.54
CA GLU A 103 -21.40 4.91 34.43
C GLU A 103 -21.62 5.60 35.79
N VAL A 104 -21.71 6.94 35.76
CA VAL A 104 -21.86 7.79 36.94
C VAL A 104 -23.26 8.38 36.96
N GLN A 105 -23.89 8.42 38.15
CA GLN A 105 -25.24 8.96 38.30
C GLN A 105 -25.18 10.44 38.66
N VAL A 106 -26.18 11.20 38.20
CA VAL A 106 -26.44 12.57 38.67
C VAL A 106 -26.59 12.57 40.19
N GLY A 107 -26.00 13.56 40.86
CA GLY A 107 -25.91 13.64 42.32
C GLY A 107 -24.66 12.96 42.93
N THR A 108 -23.87 12.22 42.15
CA THR A 108 -22.61 11.62 42.64
C THR A 108 -21.54 12.68 42.88
N THR A 109 -20.88 12.65 44.04
CA THR A 109 -19.68 13.46 44.31
C THR A 109 -18.44 12.81 43.69
N VAL A 110 -17.78 13.52 42.80
CA VAL A 110 -16.56 13.10 42.08
C VAL A 110 -15.37 13.98 42.42
N ARG A 111 -14.16 13.44 42.24
CA ARG A 111 -12.90 14.15 42.43
C ARG A 111 -12.32 14.53 41.06
N VAL A 112 -12.28 15.83 40.77
CA VAL A 112 -11.80 16.38 39.49
C VAL A 112 -10.36 16.89 39.67
N PRO A 113 -9.36 16.40 38.91
CA PRO A 113 -8.00 16.92 38.96
C PRO A 113 -7.92 18.31 38.30
N ILE A 114 -7.15 19.22 38.90
CA ILE A 114 -6.85 20.53 38.30
C ILE A 114 -5.61 20.40 37.40
N PRO A 115 -5.66 20.80 36.11
CA PRO A 115 -4.49 20.83 35.23
C PRO A 115 -3.34 21.66 35.81
N ASP A 116 -2.09 21.29 35.50
CA ASP A 116 -0.92 22.02 36.01
C ASP A 116 -0.88 23.49 35.55
N VAL A 117 -1.48 23.81 34.39
CA VAL A 117 -1.56 25.17 33.83
C VAL A 117 -2.51 26.08 34.63
N ASP A 118 -3.60 25.53 35.16
CA ASP A 118 -4.60 26.27 35.96
C ASP A 118 -4.25 26.27 37.46
N ARG A 119 -3.32 25.41 37.89
CA ARG A 119 -3.00 25.21 39.30
C ARG A 119 -1.95 26.23 39.79
N ALA A 120 -2.43 27.31 40.39
CA ALA A 120 -1.59 28.25 41.13
C ALA A 120 -0.74 27.57 42.22
N ARG A 121 0.43 28.15 42.54
CA ARG A 121 1.37 27.61 43.53
C ARG A 121 0.70 27.47 44.91
N GLY A 122 0.63 26.24 45.42
CA GLY A 122 -0.02 25.92 46.69
C GLY A 122 -1.50 25.55 46.60
N SER A 123 -2.13 25.66 45.43
CA SER A 123 -3.52 25.18 45.24
C SER A 123 -3.64 23.66 45.36
N PRO A 124 -4.78 23.13 45.83
CA PRO A 124 -5.01 21.69 45.90
C PRO A 124 -4.93 21.06 44.50
N ARG A 125 -4.48 19.82 44.41
CA ARG A 125 -4.37 19.11 43.12
C ARG A 125 -5.73 18.72 42.51
N ASN A 126 -6.81 18.75 43.30
CA ASN A 126 -8.13 18.25 42.92
C ASN A 126 -9.23 19.04 43.63
N VAL A 127 -10.40 19.12 43.01
CA VAL A 127 -11.64 19.68 43.57
C VAL A 127 -12.67 18.54 43.74
N LEU A 128 -13.56 18.66 44.73
CA LEU A 128 -14.75 17.81 44.85
C LEU A 128 -15.93 18.51 44.20
N ALA A 129 -16.61 17.84 43.27
CA ALA A 129 -17.75 18.37 42.53
C ALA A 129 -18.90 17.36 42.52
N VAL A 130 -20.14 17.83 42.41
CA VAL A 130 -21.33 16.98 42.25
C VAL A 130 -21.72 16.95 40.79
N VAL A 131 -22.00 15.76 40.25
CA VAL A 131 -22.44 15.58 38.86
C VAL A 131 -23.86 16.10 38.71
N SER A 132 -24.07 17.11 37.86
CA SER A 132 -25.38 17.73 37.62
C SER A 132 -26.15 17.15 36.43
N ASP A 133 -25.43 16.72 35.38
CA ASP A 133 -25.98 16.13 34.16
C ASP A 133 -24.92 15.21 33.52
N VAL A 134 -25.34 14.26 32.68
CA VAL A 134 -24.48 13.27 32.02
C VAL A 134 -24.76 13.25 30.52
N ASN A 135 -23.84 13.82 29.74
CA ASN A 135 -23.93 13.86 28.28
C ASN A 135 -23.06 12.77 27.64
N PHE A 136 -23.69 11.87 26.88
CA PHE A 136 -23.04 10.72 26.22
C PHE A 136 -22.51 11.01 24.81
N LYS A 137 -22.50 12.30 24.38
CA LYS A 137 -21.98 12.70 23.07
C LYS A 137 -20.48 12.94 23.12
N PHE A 138 -19.71 11.95 22.66
CA PHE A 138 -18.41 12.19 22.06
C PHE A 138 -18.64 12.51 20.57
N PHE A 139 -17.99 13.59 20.09
CA PHE A 139 -18.19 14.29 18.80
C PHE A 139 -18.77 13.46 17.63
#